data_AF-A0A653CHR7-F1
#
_entry.id   AF-A0A653CHR7-F1
#
_cell.length_a   1.000
_cell.length_b   1.000
_cell.length_c   1.000
_cell.angle_alpha   90.00
_cell.angle_beta   90.00
_cell.angle_gamma   90.00
#
_symmetry.space_group_name_H-M   'P 1'
#
loop_
_entity.id
_entity.type
_entity.pdbx_description
1 polymer ?
#
loop_
_entity_poly.entity_id
_entity_poly.type
_entity_poly.pdbx_seq_one_letter_code
_entity_poly.pdbx_strand_id
1 'polypeptide(L)'
;MAFSMHTKLHPANHKTVFVLDHTPYFGISCESPIEFEFLKTRTPGFIPMTPISKSLWTSSVESAIEYCRIVWDLFPQGKMVRFIASDTVAHILNTWSQAQQNLTHIMNGMSLIGVPPPPPPLRSVNTPLDYTVLHGLRAAIEALSEVTDIQQEKMQNSVDGQKILNRGRVICITSARDNDSMKRLEDIFLSVLTQQNKISSTERLLTIDHCHLVIINTFPINIESQVNNHPPKNKCTLLKHLKSPINCLP
;
A
#
# COMPACT_ATOMS: atom_id res chain seq x y z
N MET A 1 -12.93 2.58 -36.10
CA MET A 1 -11.62 2.04 -35.70
C MET A 1 -11.79 1.28 -34.40
N ALA A 2 -11.86 -0.05 -34.47
CA ALA A 2 -12.07 -0.91 -33.32
C ALA A 2 -10.78 -1.03 -32.51
N PHE A 3 -10.78 -0.49 -31.29
CA PHE A 3 -9.73 -0.78 -30.31
C PHE A 3 -9.79 -2.27 -29.99
N SER A 4 -8.70 -3.00 -30.26
CA SER A 4 -8.54 -4.40 -29.88
C SER A 4 -8.76 -4.58 -28.38
N MET A 5 -9.88 -5.18 -28.01
CA MET A 5 -10.37 -5.38 -26.64
C MET A 5 -9.83 -6.66 -25.98
N HIS A 6 -9.10 -7.50 -26.71
CA HIS A 6 -8.78 -8.86 -26.25
C HIS A 6 -7.60 -8.96 -25.25
N THR A 7 -6.82 -7.89 -25.03
CA THR A 7 -5.69 -7.87 -24.07
C THR A 7 -5.92 -7.04 -22.81
N LYS A 8 -7.09 -6.38 -22.66
CA LYS A 8 -7.34 -5.37 -21.61
C LYS A 8 -8.17 -5.82 -20.40
N LEU A 9 -8.67 -7.05 -20.36
CA LEU A 9 -9.74 -7.39 -19.43
C LEU A 9 -9.31 -7.49 -17.94
N HIS A 10 -8.03 -7.78 -17.69
CA HIS A 10 -7.43 -7.68 -16.35
C HIS A 10 -6.14 -6.86 -16.46
N PRO A 11 -6.25 -5.52 -16.54
CA PRO A 11 -5.08 -4.68 -16.44
C PRO A 11 -4.48 -4.87 -15.03
N ALA A 12 -3.20 -4.53 -14.86
CA ALA A 12 -2.53 -4.64 -13.55
C ALA A 12 -3.21 -3.84 -12.41
N ASN A 13 -4.28 -3.09 -12.68
CA ASN A 13 -5.07 -2.35 -11.71
C ASN A 13 -6.43 -3.01 -11.36
N HIS A 14 -6.73 -4.23 -11.82
CA HIS A 14 -7.94 -4.94 -11.36
C HIS A 14 -7.88 -5.21 -9.85
N LYS A 15 -6.74 -5.72 -9.37
CA LYS A 15 -6.40 -5.86 -7.95
C LYS A 15 -5.31 -4.86 -7.59
N THR A 16 -5.57 -3.98 -6.64
CA THR A 16 -4.56 -3.11 -6.04
C THR A 16 -4.46 -3.42 -4.56
N VAL A 17 -3.26 -3.65 -4.05
CA VAL A 17 -3.00 -3.81 -2.61
C VAL A 17 -2.17 -2.64 -2.14
N PHE A 18 -2.68 -1.86 -1.18
CA PHE A 18 -1.88 -0.93 -0.41
C PHE A 18 -1.23 -1.65 0.77
N VAL A 19 0.08 -1.50 0.89
CA VAL A 19 0.86 -1.91 2.06
C VAL A 19 1.36 -0.64 2.73
N LEU A 20 0.85 -0.35 3.92
CA LEU A 20 1.21 0.82 4.70
C LEU A 20 2.12 0.40 5.85
N ASP A 21 3.27 1.06 5.95
CA ASP A 21 4.21 0.85 7.04
C ASP A 21 3.65 1.44 8.34
N HIS A 22 3.43 0.59 9.34
CA HIS A 22 2.93 0.94 10.67
C HIS A 22 4.01 0.72 11.74
N THR A 23 5.28 0.69 11.34
CA THR A 23 6.40 0.62 12.30
C THR A 23 6.51 1.92 13.11
N PRO A 24 7.19 1.90 14.28
CA PRO A 24 7.36 3.10 15.11
C PRO A 24 7.91 4.32 14.37
N TYR A 25 8.72 4.12 13.33
CA TYR A 25 9.25 5.22 12.51
C TYR A 25 8.13 6.04 11.85
N PHE A 26 7.03 5.42 11.47
CA PHE A 26 5.89 6.12 10.85
C PHE A 26 5.08 6.96 11.83
N GLY A 27 5.33 6.84 13.14
CA GLY A 27 4.74 7.68 14.17
C GLY A 27 5.36 9.08 14.27
N ILE A 28 6.52 9.32 13.64
CA ILE A 28 7.19 10.63 13.70
C ILE A 28 6.48 11.68 12.85
N SER A 29 6.74 12.96 13.15
CA SER A 29 6.24 14.09 12.37
C SER A 29 6.75 14.07 10.93
N CYS A 30 5.91 14.46 9.99
CA CYS A 30 6.34 14.77 8.62
C CYS A 30 7.08 16.12 8.51
N GLU A 31 7.15 16.89 9.60
CA GLU A 31 7.80 18.21 9.65
C GLU A 31 7.19 19.20 8.65
N SER A 32 5.87 19.08 8.43
CA SER A 32 5.04 20.00 7.64
C SER A 32 4.01 20.69 8.54
N PRO A 33 4.29 21.91 9.03
CA PRO A 33 3.40 22.62 9.93
C PRO A 33 2.07 22.97 9.26
N ILE A 34 0.98 22.69 9.95
CA ILE A 34 -0.38 23.08 9.62
C ILE A 34 -0.78 24.19 10.58
N GLU A 35 -0.95 25.39 10.03
CA GLU A 35 -1.40 26.55 10.80
C GLU A 35 -2.91 26.54 10.96
N PHE A 36 -3.38 26.60 12.20
CA PHE A 36 -4.80 26.76 12.51
C PHE A 36 -5.12 28.23 12.73
N GLU A 37 -5.38 28.96 11.64
CA GLU A 37 -5.76 30.37 11.73
C GLU A 37 -7.27 30.52 11.96
N PHE A 38 -7.73 30.22 13.18
CA PHE A 38 -9.18 30.25 13.48
C PHE A 38 -9.78 31.64 13.75
N LEU A 39 -8.99 32.71 13.89
CA LEU A 39 -9.53 33.98 14.41
C LEU A 39 -8.83 35.22 13.80
N LYS A 40 -9.46 35.81 12.78
CA LYS A 40 -9.04 37.09 12.17
C LYS A 40 -9.26 38.33 13.05
N THR A 41 -9.88 38.20 14.24
CA THR A 41 -10.07 39.30 15.19
C THR A 41 -8.97 39.27 16.26
N ARG A 42 -7.88 39.98 15.98
CA ARG A 42 -6.76 40.18 16.90
C ARG A 42 -7.17 41.08 18.07
N THR A 43 -7.67 40.49 19.14
CA THR A 43 -7.84 41.18 20.44
C THR A 43 -6.48 41.32 21.14
N PRO A 44 -6.18 42.43 21.84
CA PRO A 44 -4.96 42.55 22.63
C PRO A 44 -4.86 41.41 23.66
N GLY A 45 -3.74 40.69 23.69
CA GLY A 45 -3.50 39.55 24.60
C GLY A 45 -3.64 38.15 23.97
N PHE A 46 -3.85 38.05 22.65
CA PHE A 46 -3.95 36.76 21.97
C PHE A 46 -2.59 36.03 21.89
N ILE A 47 -2.55 34.78 22.36
CA ILE A 47 -1.42 33.87 22.18
C ILE A 47 -1.73 32.98 20.97
N PRO A 48 -0.95 33.06 19.88
CA PRO A 48 -1.17 32.21 18.71
C PRO A 48 -0.98 30.74 19.07
N MET A 49 -1.86 29.88 18.55
CA MET A 49 -1.72 28.43 18.73
C MET A 49 -0.47 27.92 18.04
N THR A 50 0.27 27.04 18.73
CA THR A 50 1.41 26.35 18.12
C THR A 50 0.92 25.50 16.93
N PRO A 51 1.56 25.63 15.75
CA PRO A 51 1.27 24.76 14.61
C PRO A 51 1.41 23.29 14.99
N ILE A 52 0.59 22.44 14.39
CA ILE A 52 0.75 20.98 14.51
C ILE A 52 1.25 20.42 13.18
N SER A 53 1.84 19.23 13.22
CA SER A 53 2.24 18.52 12.01
C SER A 53 1.66 17.12 12.05
N LYS A 54 1.28 16.60 10.88
CA LYS A 54 0.86 15.20 10.73
C LYS A 54 2.04 14.27 10.99
N SER A 55 1.77 13.01 11.30
CA SER A 55 2.78 11.95 11.24
C SER A 55 2.92 11.41 9.82
N LEU A 56 4.04 10.73 9.51
CA LEU A 56 4.22 10.02 8.25
C LEU A 56 3.09 9.00 8.01
N TRP A 57 2.65 8.30 9.05
CA TRP A 57 1.49 7.42 9.03
C TRP A 57 0.22 8.13 8.59
N THR A 58 -0.10 9.26 9.23
CA THR A 58 -1.31 10.03 8.93
C THR A 58 -1.32 10.48 7.48
N SER A 59 -0.23 11.06 7.00
CA SER A 59 -0.09 11.49 5.60
C SER A 59 -0.18 10.32 4.60
N SER A 60 0.35 9.15 4.96
CA SER A 60 0.29 7.94 4.13
C SER A 60 -1.13 7.39 4.02
N VAL A 61 -1.84 7.34 5.14
CA VAL A 61 -3.24 6.90 5.21
C VAL A 61 -4.14 7.85 4.42
N GLU A 62 -4.01 9.16 4.62
CA GLU A 62 -4.76 10.18 3.86
C GLU A 62 -4.55 10.05 2.34
N SER A 63 -3.29 9.90 1.91
CA SER A 63 -2.96 9.74 0.49
C SER A 63 -3.58 8.48 -0.13
N ALA A 64 -3.56 7.36 0.60
CA ALA A 64 -4.13 6.09 0.13
C ALA A 64 -5.67 6.10 0.13
N ILE A 65 -6.29 6.79 1.09
CA ILE A 65 -7.73 7.03 1.14
C ILE A 65 -8.18 7.89 -0.04
N GLU A 66 -7.49 8.99 -0.31
CA GLU A 66 -7.84 9.89 -1.42
C GLU A 66 -7.69 9.20 -2.77
N TYR A 67 -6.67 8.34 -2.93
CA TYR A 67 -6.57 7.45 -4.09
C TYR A 67 -7.84 6.59 -4.25
N CYS A 68 -8.33 5.98 -3.17
CA CYS A 68 -9.51 5.12 -3.24
C CYS A 68 -10.79 5.89 -3.53
N ARG A 69 -10.95 7.09 -2.95
CA ARG A 69 -12.06 7.98 -3.28
C ARG A 69 -12.12 8.23 -4.78
N ILE A 70 -11.01 8.66 -5.38
CA ILE A 70 -10.93 8.93 -6.83
C ILE A 70 -11.18 7.66 -7.64
N VAL A 71 -10.59 6.53 -7.27
CA VAL A 71 -10.77 5.27 -8.00
C VAL A 71 -12.22 4.80 -7.98
N TRP A 72 -12.89 4.84 -6.82
CA TRP A 72 -14.26 4.38 -6.69
C TRP A 72 -15.28 5.35 -7.29
N ASP A 73 -14.98 6.66 -7.31
CA ASP A 73 -15.78 7.65 -8.03
C ASP A 73 -15.72 7.41 -9.56
N LEU A 74 -14.54 7.10 -10.10
CA LEU A 74 -14.35 6.86 -11.54
C LEU A 74 -14.72 5.44 -11.98
N PHE A 75 -14.53 4.46 -11.10
CA PHE A 75 -14.77 3.04 -11.38
C PHE A 75 -15.54 2.41 -10.21
N PRO A 76 -16.87 2.59 -10.17
CA PRO A 76 -17.72 2.03 -9.10
C PRO A 76 -17.67 0.50 -9.01
N GLN A 77 -17.22 -0.19 -10.08
CA GLN A 77 -17.08 -1.64 -10.15
C GLN A 77 -15.80 -2.04 -10.90
N GLY A 78 -15.32 -3.27 -10.65
CA GLY A 78 -14.24 -3.90 -11.40
C GLY A 78 -12.82 -3.48 -11.02
N LYS A 79 -12.67 -2.51 -10.08
CA LYS A 79 -11.40 -2.11 -9.47
C LYS A 79 -11.47 -2.37 -7.97
N MET A 80 -10.73 -3.38 -7.53
CA MET A 80 -10.70 -3.80 -6.14
C MET A 80 -9.43 -3.28 -5.48
N VAL A 81 -9.58 -2.75 -4.27
CA VAL A 81 -8.48 -2.27 -3.44
C VAL A 81 -8.49 -3.00 -2.11
N ARG A 82 -7.33 -3.53 -1.72
CA ARG A 82 -7.10 -4.13 -0.41
C ARG A 82 -6.07 -3.30 0.36
N PHE A 83 -6.30 -3.12 1.65
CA PHE A 83 -5.40 -2.41 2.55
C PHE A 83 -4.79 -3.37 3.56
N ILE A 84 -3.49 -3.24 3.74
CA ILE A 84 -2.70 -3.97 4.72
C ILE A 84 -1.81 -2.98 5.44
N ALA A 85 -1.90 -2.91 6.76
CA ALA A 85 -0.91 -2.22 7.59
C ALA A 85 0.11 -3.24 8.10
N SER A 86 1.38 -2.85 8.21
CA SER A 86 2.46 -3.78 8.56
C SER A 86 3.33 -3.23 9.69
N ASP A 87 3.39 -3.96 10.78
CA ASP A 87 4.25 -3.68 11.94
C ASP A 87 5.07 -4.95 12.30
N THR A 88 4.82 -5.56 13.46
CA THR A 88 5.30 -6.89 13.83
C THR A 88 4.55 -8.00 13.11
N VAL A 89 3.36 -7.70 12.58
CA VAL A 89 2.54 -8.61 11.77
C VAL A 89 1.90 -7.86 10.60
N ALA A 90 1.17 -8.57 9.74
CA ALA A 90 0.34 -7.98 8.71
C ALA A 90 -1.12 -7.86 9.19
N HIS A 91 -1.64 -6.64 9.24
CA HIS A 91 -3.03 -6.35 9.58
C HIS A 91 -3.84 -6.13 8.31
N ILE A 92 -4.62 -7.12 7.90
CA ILE A 92 -5.48 -7.05 6.70
C ILE A 92 -6.79 -6.36 7.07
N LEU A 93 -7.06 -5.20 6.46
CA LEU A 93 -8.22 -4.35 6.83
C LEU A 93 -9.50 -4.68 6.07
N ASN A 94 -9.37 -5.24 4.87
CA ASN A 94 -10.50 -5.61 4.03
C ASN A 94 -10.14 -6.74 3.07
N THR A 95 -11.17 -7.25 2.41
CA THR A 95 -11.09 -8.35 1.45
C THR A 95 -11.46 -7.91 0.04
N TRP A 96 -11.42 -8.84 -0.90
CA TRP A 96 -11.94 -8.63 -2.24
C TRP A 96 -13.47 -8.60 -2.33
N SER A 97 -14.20 -8.62 -1.20
CA SER A 97 -15.65 -8.45 -1.20
C SER A 97 -16.05 -7.02 -1.61
N GLN A 98 -17.01 -6.90 -2.53
CA GLN A 98 -17.55 -5.62 -2.99
C GLN A 98 -18.17 -4.80 -1.84
N ALA A 99 -18.77 -5.45 -0.85
CA ALA A 99 -19.35 -4.78 0.31
C ALA A 99 -18.32 -3.99 1.14
N GLN A 100 -17.04 -4.37 1.05
CA GLN A 100 -15.93 -3.72 1.76
C GLN A 100 -15.16 -2.70 0.88
N GLN A 101 -15.60 -2.48 -0.36
CA GLN A 101 -14.99 -1.49 -1.28
C GLN A 101 -15.63 -0.10 -1.10
N ASN A 102 -15.56 0.42 0.12
CA ASN A 102 -16.09 1.74 0.44
C ASN A 102 -15.26 2.44 1.52
N LEU A 103 -15.29 3.76 1.53
CA LEU A 103 -14.46 4.56 2.43
C LEU A 103 -14.82 4.36 3.90
N THR A 104 -16.10 4.13 4.22
CA THR A 104 -16.54 3.92 5.62
C THR A 104 -15.88 2.69 6.22
N HIS A 105 -15.85 1.57 5.48
CA HIS A 105 -15.20 0.34 5.92
C HIS A 105 -13.69 0.55 6.16
N ILE A 106 -13.00 1.18 5.21
CA ILE A 106 -11.56 1.43 5.33
C ILE A 106 -11.25 2.37 6.49
N MET A 107 -11.98 3.47 6.62
CA MET A 107 -11.79 4.45 7.71
C MET A 107 -11.98 3.81 9.08
N ASN A 108 -13.03 2.98 9.24
CA ASN A 108 -13.25 2.24 10.48
C ASN A 108 -12.08 1.30 10.78
N GLY A 109 -11.59 0.55 9.78
CA GLY A 109 -10.42 -0.32 9.93
C GLY A 109 -9.15 0.44 10.34
N MET A 110 -8.87 1.58 9.70
CA MET A 110 -7.73 2.44 10.05
C MET A 110 -7.84 3.00 11.48
N SER A 111 -9.06 3.37 11.90
CA SER A 111 -9.30 3.85 13.26
C SER A 111 -9.07 2.77 14.33
N LEU A 112 -9.35 1.50 14.02
CA LEU A 112 -9.12 0.37 14.92
C LEU A 112 -7.64 0.02 15.06
N ILE A 113 -6.85 0.16 13.99
CA ILE A 113 -5.39 0.01 14.04
C ILE A 113 -4.76 1.15 14.85
N GLY A 114 -5.27 2.38 14.68
CA GLY A 114 -4.77 3.55 15.37
C GLY A 114 -3.39 4.01 14.87
N VAL A 115 -2.68 4.76 15.70
CA VAL A 115 -1.36 5.30 15.38
C VAL A 115 -0.27 4.24 15.56
N PRO A 116 0.89 4.35 14.86
CA PRO A 116 2.01 3.45 15.05
C PRO A 116 2.44 3.37 16.52
N PRO A 117 2.91 2.19 16.98
CA PRO A 117 3.35 2.03 18.35
C PRO A 117 4.56 2.92 18.64
N PRO A 118 4.71 3.39 19.89
CA PRO A 118 5.90 4.14 20.27
C PRO A 118 7.16 3.26 20.10
N PRO A 119 8.32 3.87 19.83
CA PRO A 119 9.57 3.12 19.76
C PRO A 119 9.83 2.38 21.08
N PRO A 120 10.31 1.13 21.03
CA PRO A 120 10.55 0.35 22.24
C PRO A 120 11.55 1.08 23.15
N PRO A 121 11.33 1.08 24.47
CA PRO A 121 12.25 1.72 25.39
C PRO A 121 13.62 1.04 25.32
N LEU A 122 14.70 1.82 25.35
CA LEU A 122 16.10 1.35 25.24
C LEU A 122 16.49 0.21 26.22
N ARG A 123 15.68 -0.04 27.26
CA ARG A 123 15.95 -0.99 28.35
C ARG A 123 14.97 -2.18 28.40
N SER A 124 14.20 -2.47 27.35
CA SER A 124 13.36 -3.68 27.36
C SER A 124 14.22 -4.93 27.14
N VAL A 125 14.26 -5.81 28.14
CA VAL A 125 14.97 -7.12 28.13
C VAL A 125 14.17 -8.20 27.37
N ASN A 126 12.96 -7.88 26.90
CA ASN A 126 12.15 -8.81 26.11
C ASN A 126 12.64 -8.89 24.66
N THR A 127 12.43 -10.05 24.05
CA THR A 127 12.76 -10.36 22.65
C THR A 127 12.47 -9.16 21.74
N PRO A 128 13.45 -8.70 20.93
CA PRO A 128 13.24 -7.58 20.03
C PRO A 128 12.08 -7.90 19.08
N LEU A 129 11.03 -7.09 19.14
CA LEU A 129 9.91 -7.17 18.20
C LEU A 129 10.43 -6.78 16.81
N ASP A 130 10.22 -7.67 15.83
CA ASP A 130 10.67 -7.44 14.45
C ASP A 130 9.69 -6.54 13.70
N TYR A 131 9.81 -5.23 13.90
CA TYR A 131 9.02 -4.24 13.18
C TYR A 131 9.49 -4.11 11.73
N THR A 132 8.66 -4.54 10.77
CA THR A 132 9.03 -4.47 9.36
C THR A 132 7.82 -4.45 8.42
N VAL A 133 7.94 -3.70 7.33
CA VAL A 133 6.95 -3.67 6.24
C VAL A 133 6.89 -4.99 5.45
N LEU A 134 7.87 -5.88 5.64
CA LEU A 134 7.96 -7.15 4.93
C LEU A 134 6.79 -8.09 5.23
N HIS A 135 6.22 -8.04 6.43
CA HIS A 135 5.03 -8.83 6.78
C HIS A 135 3.86 -8.49 5.85
N GLY A 136 3.58 -7.19 5.68
CA GLY A 136 2.54 -6.71 4.79
C GLY A 136 2.82 -6.99 3.31
N LEU A 137 4.09 -6.92 2.88
CA LEU A 137 4.47 -7.28 1.51
C LEU A 137 4.22 -8.77 1.19
N ARG A 138 4.47 -9.67 2.16
CA ARG A 138 4.14 -11.09 2.04
C ARG A 138 2.63 -11.30 1.95
N ALA A 139 1.88 -10.72 2.89
CA ALA A 139 0.43 -10.78 2.89
C ALA A 139 -0.20 -10.18 1.62
N ALA A 140 0.42 -9.16 1.01
CA ALA A 140 -0.04 -8.58 -0.24
C ALA A 140 0.09 -9.55 -1.42
N ILE A 141 1.15 -10.36 -1.46
CA ILE A 141 1.35 -11.38 -2.50
C ILE A 141 0.33 -12.51 -2.32
N GLU A 142 0.11 -12.98 -1.10
CA GLU A 142 -0.93 -13.96 -0.77
C GLU A 142 -2.31 -13.43 -1.20
N ALA A 143 -2.63 -12.18 -0.82
CA ALA A 143 -3.85 -11.50 -1.21
C ALA A 143 -4.06 -11.44 -2.73
N LEU A 144 -3.01 -11.17 -3.52
CA LEU A 144 -3.10 -11.14 -4.98
C LEU A 144 -3.44 -12.52 -5.57
N SER A 145 -3.07 -13.61 -4.90
CA SER A 145 -3.37 -14.97 -5.34
C SER A 145 -4.82 -15.41 -5.05
N GLU A 146 -5.52 -14.77 -4.12
CA GLU A 146 -6.93 -15.03 -3.84
C GLU A 146 -7.82 -14.70 -5.05
N VAL A 147 -8.88 -15.47 -5.25
CA VAL A 147 -9.86 -15.26 -6.34
C VAL A 147 -10.83 -14.13 -5.94
N THR A 148 -11.17 -13.24 -6.88
CA THR A 148 -12.26 -12.27 -6.69
C THR A 148 -13.59 -12.83 -7.18
N ASP A 149 -14.72 -12.30 -6.71
CA ASP A 149 -16.05 -12.71 -7.19
C ASP A 149 -16.16 -12.59 -8.73
N ILE A 150 -15.62 -11.51 -9.30
CA ILE A 150 -15.58 -11.27 -10.76
C ILE A 150 -14.73 -12.32 -11.49
N GLN A 151 -13.62 -12.75 -10.89
CA GLN A 151 -12.80 -13.81 -11.45
C GLN A 151 -13.50 -15.16 -11.34
N GLN A 152 -14.15 -15.45 -10.20
CA GLN A 152 -14.88 -16.68 -9.94
C GLN A 152 -16.06 -16.87 -10.90
N GLU A 153 -16.87 -15.83 -11.08
CA GLU A 153 -17.98 -15.84 -12.04
C GLU A 153 -17.48 -16.15 -13.47
N LYS A 154 -16.35 -15.57 -13.87
CA LYS A 154 -15.73 -15.89 -15.16
C LYS A 154 -15.21 -17.32 -15.25
N MET A 155 -14.67 -17.88 -14.18
CA MET A 155 -14.26 -19.29 -14.16
C MET A 155 -15.46 -20.21 -14.40
N GLN A 156 -16.61 -19.88 -13.81
CA GLN A 156 -17.85 -20.64 -13.96
C GLN A 156 -18.46 -20.49 -15.35
N ASN A 157 -18.41 -19.28 -15.92
CA ASN A 157 -19.00 -18.97 -17.22
C ASN A 157 -18.08 -19.28 -18.42
N SER A 158 -16.81 -19.62 -18.20
CA SER A 158 -15.85 -19.94 -19.26
C SER A 158 -16.08 -21.35 -19.78
N VAL A 159 -16.69 -21.46 -20.97
CA VAL A 159 -17.02 -22.73 -21.63
C VAL A 159 -15.79 -23.40 -22.27
N ASP A 160 -14.68 -22.68 -22.45
CA ASP A 160 -13.59 -23.06 -23.38
C ASP A 160 -12.17 -23.10 -22.77
N GLY A 161 -12.03 -23.40 -21.48
CA GLY A 161 -10.70 -23.57 -20.87
C GLY A 161 -9.80 -22.34 -20.94
N GLN A 162 -10.37 -21.14 -21.13
CA GLN A 162 -9.61 -19.90 -21.18
C GLN A 162 -8.92 -19.65 -19.84
N LYS A 163 -7.59 -19.57 -19.87
CA LYS A 163 -6.77 -19.28 -18.69
C LYS A 163 -7.10 -17.86 -18.20
N ILE A 164 -7.59 -17.75 -16.97
CA ILE A 164 -7.79 -16.44 -16.31
C ILE A 164 -6.43 -15.84 -15.99
N LEU A 165 -6.19 -14.64 -16.51
CA LEU A 165 -4.99 -13.87 -16.20
C LEU A 165 -5.16 -13.15 -14.87
N ASN A 166 -4.31 -13.48 -13.89
CA ASN A 166 -4.28 -12.83 -12.60
C ASN A 166 -3.17 -11.77 -12.59
N ARG A 167 -3.57 -10.51 -12.74
CA ARG A 167 -2.67 -9.36 -12.73
C ARG A 167 -3.05 -8.38 -11.61
N GLY A 168 -2.06 -7.83 -10.95
CA GLY A 168 -2.28 -6.89 -9.85
C GLY A 168 -1.17 -5.86 -9.67
N ARG A 169 -1.40 -4.97 -8.72
CA ARG A 169 -0.48 -3.93 -8.30
C ARG A 169 -0.35 -3.95 -6.79
N VAL A 170 0.89 -3.83 -6.31
CA VAL A 170 1.17 -3.56 -4.90
C VAL A 170 1.75 -2.15 -4.81
N ILE A 171 1.13 -1.30 -3.99
CA ILE A 171 1.63 0.04 -3.66
C ILE A 171 2.08 -0.01 -2.22
N CYS A 172 3.39 0.02 -2.01
CA CYS A 172 4.00 0.02 -0.69
C CYS A 172 4.41 1.45 -0.32
N ILE A 173 3.87 1.97 0.77
CA ILE A 173 4.29 3.26 1.35
C ILE A 173 5.12 2.93 2.59
N THR A 174 6.41 3.21 2.50
CA THR A 174 7.39 2.86 3.54
C THR A 174 8.53 3.89 3.52
N SER A 175 9.48 3.75 4.44
CA SER A 175 10.68 4.55 4.48
C SER A 175 11.90 3.63 4.47
N ALA A 176 12.82 3.88 3.57
CA ALA A 176 14.14 3.27 3.62
C ALA A 176 15.24 4.31 3.60
N ARG A 177 16.33 3.91 4.23
CA ARG A 177 17.50 4.73 4.43
C ARG A 177 18.29 4.98 3.14
N ASP A 178 18.35 4.00 2.24
CA ASP A 178 19.23 4.02 1.07
C ASP A 178 18.73 3.09 -0.05
N ASN A 179 19.41 3.19 -1.20
CA ASN A 179 19.10 2.40 -2.39
C ASN A 179 19.28 0.89 -2.18
N ASP A 180 20.21 0.46 -1.32
CA ASP A 180 20.48 -0.95 -1.05
C ASP A 180 19.35 -1.58 -0.22
N SER A 181 18.87 -0.86 0.80
CA SER A 181 17.70 -1.24 1.59
C SER A 181 16.46 -1.39 0.69
N MET A 182 16.26 -0.43 -0.22
CA MET A 182 15.19 -0.51 -1.23
C MET A 182 15.35 -1.73 -2.15
N LYS A 183 16.58 -2.01 -2.61
CA LYS A 183 16.84 -3.19 -3.45
C LYS A 183 16.56 -4.49 -2.71
N ARG A 184 16.91 -4.59 -1.43
CA ARG A 184 16.60 -5.75 -0.59
C ARG A 184 15.10 -5.99 -0.48
N LEU A 185 14.28 -4.95 -0.27
CA LEU A 185 12.82 -5.07 -0.24
C LEU A 185 12.28 -5.67 -1.55
N GLU A 186 12.78 -5.19 -2.69
CA GLU A 186 12.37 -5.71 -4.01
C GLU A 186 12.78 -7.16 -4.23
N ASP A 187 14.00 -7.52 -3.84
CA ASP A 187 14.53 -8.86 -4.04
C ASP A 187 13.79 -9.88 -3.14
N ILE A 188 13.47 -9.48 -1.90
CA ILE A 188 12.61 -10.26 -1.01
C ILE A 188 11.20 -10.40 -1.60
N PHE A 189 10.60 -9.30 -2.06
CA PHE A 189 9.27 -9.33 -2.69
C PHE A 189 9.23 -10.28 -3.89
N LEU A 190 10.23 -10.23 -4.77
CA LEU A 190 10.32 -11.11 -5.93
C LEU A 190 10.47 -12.59 -5.53
N SER A 191 11.27 -12.86 -4.50
CA SER A 191 11.44 -14.21 -3.96
C SER A 191 10.10 -14.77 -3.44
N VAL A 192 9.39 -13.98 -2.63
CA VAL A 192 8.08 -14.36 -2.09
C VAL A 192 7.05 -14.55 -3.21
N LEU A 193 7.03 -13.67 -4.21
CA LEU A 193 6.12 -13.78 -5.37
C LEU A 193 6.35 -15.08 -6.14
N THR A 194 7.62 -15.43 -6.36
CA THR A 194 8.01 -16.67 -7.05
C THR A 194 7.61 -17.90 -6.24
N GLN A 195 7.79 -17.85 -4.92
CA GLN A 195 7.38 -18.92 -4.02
C GLN A 195 5.85 -19.08 -3.98
N GLN A 196 5.10 -17.98 -3.87
CA GLN A 196 3.64 -18.01 -3.86
C GLN A 196 3.09 -18.64 -5.14
N ASN A 197 3.64 -18.31 -6.30
CA ASN A 197 3.20 -18.92 -7.56
C ASN A 197 3.42 -20.44 -7.61
N LYS A 198 4.42 -20.98 -6.90
CA LYS A 198 4.58 -22.44 -6.76
C LYS A 198 3.47 -23.03 -5.89
N ILE A 199 3.13 -22.38 -4.78
CA ILE A 199 2.06 -22.82 -3.86
C ILE A 199 0.68 -22.72 -4.52
N SER A 200 0.41 -21.62 -5.23
CA SER A 200 -0.88 -21.41 -5.91
C SER A 200 -1.14 -22.42 -7.02
N SER A 201 -0.13 -23.13 -7.52
CA SER A 201 -0.34 -24.19 -8.51
C SER A 201 -0.97 -25.46 -7.91
N THR A 202 -0.88 -25.65 -6.59
CA THR A 202 -1.39 -26.83 -5.88
C THR A 202 -2.66 -26.55 -5.09
N GLU A 203 -2.91 -25.30 -4.72
CA GLU A 203 -4.08 -24.87 -3.95
C GLU A 203 -5.15 -24.23 -4.84
N ARG A 204 -6.35 -23.97 -4.32
CA ARG A 204 -7.42 -23.24 -5.05
C ARG A 204 -7.14 -21.74 -5.16
N LEU A 205 -5.90 -21.36 -5.47
CA LEU A 205 -5.42 -20.00 -5.64
C LEU A 205 -5.05 -19.75 -7.12
N LEU A 206 -4.94 -18.49 -7.52
CA LEU A 206 -4.50 -18.12 -8.86
C LEU A 206 -3.00 -17.79 -8.85
N THR A 207 -2.27 -18.35 -9.81
CA THR A 207 -0.90 -17.91 -10.11
C THR A 207 -0.91 -16.46 -10.57
N ILE A 208 -0.05 -15.62 -10.02
CA ILE A 208 0.09 -14.21 -10.39
C ILE A 208 0.92 -14.12 -11.68
N ASP A 209 0.27 -13.80 -12.79
CA ASP A 209 0.91 -13.68 -14.11
C ASP A 209 1.68 -12.36 -14.25
N HIS A 210 1.25 -11.30 -13.55
CA HIS A 210 1.95 -10.01 -13.55
C HIS A 210 1.65 -9.20 -12.29
N CYS A 211 2.70 -8.66 -11.68
CA CYS A 211 2.62 -7.74 -10.56
C CYS A 211 3.36 -6.43 -10.89
N HIS A 212 2.70 -5.30 -10.65
CA HIS A 212 3.33 -3.98 -10.65
C HIS A 212 3.62 -3.55 -9.21
N LEU A 213 4.89 -3.55 -8.80
CA LEU A 213 5.31 -3.08 -7.48
C LEU A 213 5.66 -1.59 -7.54
N VAL A 214 4.97 -0.78 -6.77
CA VAL A 214 5.27 0.64 -6.60
C VAL A 214 5.73 0.83 -5.17
N ILE A 215 6.96 1.29 -4.98
CA ILE A 215 7.46 1.66 -3.66
C ILE A 215 7.52 3.18 -3.58
N ILE A 216 6.74 3.74 -2.69
CA ILE A 216 6.72 5.15 -2.34
C ILE A 216 7.58 5.30 -1.10
N ASN A 217 8.77 5.88 -1.28
CA ASN A 217 9.68 6.17 -0.18
C ASN A 217 9.31 7.52 0.44
N THR A 218 8.80 7.51 1.67
CA THR A 218 8.38 8.72 2.38
C THR A 218 9.30 9.03 3.56
N PHE A 219 9.49 10.32 3.81
CA PHE A 219 10.37 10.87 4.83
C PHE A 219 9.94 12.31 5.20
N PRO A 220 10.33 12.79 6.39
CA PRO A 220 10.04 14.17 6.82
C PRO A 220 10.65 15.21 5.89
N ILE A 221 10.00 16.38 5.75
CA ILE A 221 10.39 17.44 4.80
C ILE A 221 11.83 17.94 5.03
N ASN A 222 12.27 17.99 6.28
CA ASN A 222 13.59 18.49 6.66
C ASN A 222 14.73 17.46 6.47
N ILE A 223 14.43 16.26 5.97
CA ILE A 223 15.41 15.21 5.71
C ILE A 223 15.60 15.06 4.20
N GLU A 224 16.84 14.89 3.75
CA GLU A 224 17.14 14.55 2.36
C GLU A 224 17.10 13.03 2.14
N SER A 225 16.40 12.59 1.08
CA SER A 225 16.37 11.18 0.69
C SER A 225 17.70 10.74 0.10
N GLN A 226 18.22 9.62 0.58
CA GLN A 226 19.32 8.89 -0.08
C GLN A 226 18.80 7.80 -1.04
N VAL A 227 17.49 7.78 -1.29
CA VAL A 227 16.83 6.88 -2.25
C VAL A 227 16.59 7.66 -3.55
N ASN A 228 17.14 7.14 -4.65
CA ASN A 228 17.00 7.76 -5.95
C ASN A 228 15.66 7.41 -6.60
N ASN A 229 15.04 8.38 -7.26
CA ASN A 229 13.90 8.12 -8.14
C ASN A 229 14.35 7.25 -9.33
N HIS A 230 13.52 6.29 -9.72
CA HIS A 230 13.79 5.52 -10.92
C HIS A 230 12.49 5.24 -11.68
N PRO A 231 12.45 5.45 -13.02
CA PRO A 231 11.28 5.11 -13.83
C PRO A 231 10.97 3.61 -13.80
N PRO A 232 9.79 3.18 -14.29
CA PRO A 232 9.40 1.79 -14.18
C PRO A 232 10.39 0.85 -14.90
N LYS A 233 10.97 -0.12 -14.19
CA LYS A 233 11.91 -1.11 -14.72
C LYS A 233 11.29 -2.51 -14.65
N ASN A 234 11.50 -3.31 -15.70
CA ASN A 234 11.17 -4.74 -15.66
C ASN A 234 12.33 -5.48 -15.00
N LYS A 235 12.12 -6.08 -13.81
CA LYS A 235 13.14 -6.97 -13.21
C LYS A 235 13.02 -8.39 -13.76
N CYS A 236 11.79 -8.82 -14.05
CA CYS A 236 11.49 -10.15 -14.57
C CYS A 236 10.19 -10.08 -15.39
N THR A 237 9.86 -11.14 -16.12
CA THR A 237 8.60 -11.28 -16.86
C THR A 237 7.37 -11.06 -15.97
N LEU A 238 7.48 -11.38 -14.67
CA LEU A 238 6.41 -11.26 -13.68
C LEU A 238 6.32 -9.88 -13.02
N LEU A 239 7.42 -9.11 -12.95
CA LEU A 239 7.52 -7.94 -12.07
C LEU A 239 8.03 -6.70 -12.81
N LYS A 240 7.16 -5.69 -12.85
CA LYS A 240 7.53 -4.31 -13.17
C LYS A 240 7.55 -3.51 -11.87
N HIS A 241 8.61 -2.74 -11.62
CA HIS A 241 8.74 -1.93 -10.41
C HIS A 241 8.97 -0.46 -10.70
N LEU A 242 8.47 0.42 -9.84
CA LEU A 242 8.68 1.87 -9.85
C LEU A 242 9.04 2.34 -8.44
N LYS A 243 10.04 3.22 -8.32
CA LYS A 243 10.40 3.90 -7.06
C LYS A 243 10.13 5.38 -7.21
N SER A 244 9.46 5.99 -6.23
CA SER A 244 9.35 7.44 -6.15
C SER A 244 9.67 7.90 -4.74
N PRO A 245 10.71 8.72 -4.53
CA PRO A 245 10.82 9.50 -3.30
C PRO A 245 9.71 10.55 -3.30
N ILE A 246 8.94 10.62 -2.24
CA ILE A 246 7.88 11.61 -2.08
C ILE A 246 8.01 12.22 -0.69
N ASN A 247 8.27 13.53 -0.65
CA ASN A 247 8.17 14.31 0.57
C ASN A 247 6.70 14.32 1.01
N CYS A 248 6.44 14.13 2.31
CA CYS A 248 5.09 14.34 2.84
C CYS A 248 4.69 15.79 2.64
N LEU A 249 3.88 16.05 1.62
CA LEU A 249 3.23 17.35 1.41
C LEU A 249 1.98 17.41 2.32
N PRO A 250 1.60 18.62 2.79
CA PRO A 250 0.48 18.82 3.70
C PRO A 250 -0.88 18.42 3.09
#